data_AF-T1XCX8-F1
#
_entry.id   AF-T1XCX8-F1
#
_cell.length_a   1.000
_cell.length_b   1.000
_cell.length_c   1.000
_cell.angle_alpha   90.00
_cell.angle_beta   90.00
_cell.angle_gamma   90.00
#
_symmetry.space_group_name_H-M   'P 1'
#
loop_
_entity.id
_entity.type
_entity.pdbx_description
1 polymer ?
#
loop_
_entity_poly.entity_id
_entity_poly.type
_entity_poly.pdbx_seq_one_letter_code
_entity_poly.pdbx_strand_id
1 'polypeptide(L)'
;MVNSLLPSLRRVVVLGTGGTIAGRAASGADNIGYTAGEVGVADLLAGIDAPEGLSLAAEQVAQLDSKDMAFEVWLELAQRCAFWLAEADVAGVVITHGTDTIEETAFFLQAVLAPGKPVVLTCAMRPATSLSPDGPQNVRDAIAVAATPAARGVTVVCAGAIHSALDVQKVHTYRPDAFSSGDAGPVGYVEEGVVRRLREWPQPLGAVPKFPEAKAGVAMRWPRVEIVTSHAGASGALIDLLLQERASGVAEPVRGLVLAATGNGTVHHALEAAALRAQDAGVAVLRATRCASGRILPKPGDPLRDAGALTPVKARIALMLDLLETAAT
;
A
#
# COMPACT_ATOMS: atom_id res chain seq x y z
N MET A 1 -22.62 -40.61 20.85
CA MET A 1 -21.20 -40.36 20.51
C MET A 1 -21.12 -38.98 19.89
N VAL A 2 -20.66 -38.00 20.67
CA VAL A 2 -20.48 -36.63 20.18
C VAL A 2 -19.18 -36.65 19.39
N ASN A 3 -19.26 -36.54 18.06
CA ASN A 3 -18.09 -36.36 17.21
C ASN A 3 -17.57 -34.94 17.49
N SER A 4 -16.71 -34.82 18.51
CA SER A 4 -15.88 -33.64 18.71
C SER A 4 -14.89 -33.63 17.54
N LEU A 5 -15.30 -33.00 16.44
CA LEU A 5 -14.39 -32.53 15.43
C LEU A 5 -13.44 -31.58 16.17
N LEU A 6 -12.18 -32.00 16.35
CA LEU A 6 -11.11 -31.10 16.72
C LEU A 6 -11.23 -29.86 15.81
N PRO A 7 -11.24 -28.62 16.35
CA PRO A 7 -11.32 -27.44 15.50
C PRO A 7 -10.20 -27.53 14.47
N SER A 8 -10.56 -27.51 13.18
CA SER A 8 -9.58 -27.53 12.09
C SER A 8 -8.61 -26.39 12.33
N LEU A 9 -7.32 -26.73 12.51
CA LEU A 9 -6.27 -25.77 12.80
C LEU A 9 -6.27 -24.70 11.69
N ARG A 10 -6.53 -23.44 12.04
CA ARG A 10 -6.58 -22.36 11.05
C ARG A 10 -5.17 -21.87 10.75
N ARG A 11 -4.97 -21.27 9.58
CA ARG A 11 -3.66 -20.83 9.11
C ARG A 11 -3.57 -19.32 9.00
N VAL A 12 -2.46 -18.74 9.45
CA VAL A 12 -2.04 -17.42 8.99
C VAL A 12 -0.96 -17.62 7.93
N VAL A 13 -1.20 -17.08 6.73
CA VAL A 13 -0.24 -17.19 5.63
C VAL A 13 0.59 -15.92 5.59
N VAL A 14 1.91 -16.05 5.58
CA VAL A 14 2.86 -14.94 5.55
C VAL A 14 3.52 -14.89 4.17
N LEU A 15 3.24 -13.82 3.44
CA LEU A 15 3.80 -13.56 2.11
C LEU A 15 5.03 -12.65 2.24
N GLY A 16 6.16 -13.06 1.70
CA GLY A 16 7.37 -12.27 1.66
C GLY A 16 7.49 -11.45 0.38
N THR A 17 7.72 -10.14 0.49
CA THR A 17 8.06 -9.28 -0.66
C THR A 17 9.45 -8.60 -0.54
N GLY A 18 10.14 -8.78 0.58
CA GLY A 18 11.47 -8.23 0.84
C GLY A 18 11.46 -7.05 1.82
N GLY A 19 12.12 -5.96 1.46
CA GLY A 19 12.26 -4.76 2.29
C GLY A 19 13.33 -4.86 3.37
N THR A 20 13.45 -3.79 4.16
CA THR A 20 14.38 -3.69 5.29
C THR A 20 14.17 -4.78 6.34
N ILE A 21 12.93 -5.23 6.54
CA ILE A 21 12.62 -6.35 7.46
C ILE A 21 13.34 -7.63 7.06
N ALA A 22 13.55 -7.82 5.76
CA ALA A 22 14.32 -8.89 5.17
C ALA A 22 15.77 -8.46 4.85
N GLY A 23 16.22 -7.30 5.31
CA GLY A 23 17.51 -6.73 4.94
C GLY A 23 18.66 -7.21 5.84
N ARG A 24 19.88 -7.21 5.30
CA ARG A 24 21.10 -7.51 6.06
C ARG A 24 22.14 -6.42 5.85
N ALA A 25 22.86 -6.12 6.92
CA ALA A 25 24.06 -5.29 6.92
C ALA A 25 25.28 -6.13 7.31
N ALA A 26 26.48 -5.64 6.98
CA ALA A 26 27.73 -6.27 7.41
C ALA A 26 27.97 -6.17 8.93
N SER A 27 27.34 -5.21 9.60
CA SER A 27 27.46 -4.97 11.04
C SER A 27 26.10 -4.65 11.64
N GLY A 28 25.81 -5.17 12.85
CA GLY A 28 24.54 -4.88 13.53
C GLY A 28 24.39 -3.43 14.01
N ALA A 29 25.47 -2.65 14.05
CA ALA A 29 25.43 -1.22 14.34
C ALA A 29 25.04 -0.38 13.11
N ASP A 30 25.09 -0.96 11.91
CA ASP A 30 24.74 -0.28 10.67
C ASP A 30 23.26 -0.49 10.34
N ASN A 31 22.48 0.58 10.50
CA ASN A 31 21.04 0.59 10.21
C ASN A 31 20.71 1.33 8.90
N ILE A 32 21.71 1.75 8.12
CA ILE A 32 21.52 2.54 6.89
C ILE A 32 22.14 1.81 5.68
N GLY A 33 23.36 1.33 5.81
CA GLY A 33 24.12 0.64 4.75
C GLY A 33 23.79 -0.84 4.61
N TYR A 34 22.50 -1.20 4.69
CA TYR A 34 22.05 -2.58 4.48
C TYR A 34 21.54 -2.80 3.05
N THR A 35 21.51 -4.06 2.63
CA THR A 35 20.81 -4.50 1.42
C THR A 35 19.44 -5.05 1.82
N ALA A 36 18.36 -4.51 1.26
CA ALA A 36 16.99 -4.98 1.52
C ALA A 36 16.72 -6.32 0.79
N GLY A 37 15.86 -7.18 1.36
CA GLY A 37 15.43 -8.41 0.68
C GLY A 37 16.51 -9.49 0.54
N GLU A 38 17.36 -9.69 1.54
CA GLU A 38 18.33 -10.81 1.54
C GLU A 38 17.87 -12.03 2.37
N VAL A 39 16.93 -11.84 3.29
CA VAL A 39 16.40 -12.89 4.17
C VAL A 39 15.07 -13.40 3.63
N GLY A 40 14.94 -14.73 3.43
CA GLY A 40 13.68 -15.32 3.01
C GLY A 40 12.61 -15.25 4.11
N VAL A 41 11.33 -15.23 3.72
CA VAL A 41 10.22 -15.12 4.68
C VAL A 41 10.16 -16.29 5.67
N ALA A 42 10.56 -17.50 5.25
CA ALA A 42 10.63 -18.64 6.16
C ALA A 42 11.67 -18.43 7.27
N ASP A 43 12.82 -17.81 6.95
CA ASP A 43 13.85 -17.47 7.93
C ASP A 43 13.40 -16.33 8.85
N LEU A 44 12.63 -15.36 8.34
CA LEU A 44 12.03 -14.30 9.17
C LEU A 44 11.03 -14.84 10.20
N LEU A 45 10.38 -15.97 9.89
CA LEU A 45 9.47 -16.64 10.82
C LEU A 45 10.18 -17.59 11.77
N ALA A 46 11.47 -17.87 11.59
CA ALA A 46 12.21 -18.74 12.48
C ALA A 46 12.22 -18.15 13.91
N GLY A 47 11.65 -18.88 14.87
CA GLY A 47 11.52 -18.42 16.26
C GLY A 47 10.30 -17.54 16.55
N ILE A 48 9.35 -17.45 15.61
CA ILE A 48 8.02 -16.87 15.85
C ILE A 48 7.03 -18.02 16.02
N ASP A 49 6.53 -18.18 17.24
CA ASP A 49 5.50 -19.18 17.54
C ASP A 49 4.14 -18.74 17.00
N ALA A 50 3.39 -19.70 16.46
CA ALA A 50 2.01 -19.47 16.09
C ALA A 50 1.14 -19.28 17.35
N PRO A 51 0.14 -18.38 17.33
CA PRO A 51 -0.85 -18.32 18.41
C PRO A 51 -1.58 -19.65 18.58
N GLU A 52 -2.12 -19.90 19.77
CA GLU A 52 -2.85 -21.13 20.06
C GLU A 52 -4.00 -21.37 19.06
N GLY A 53 -4.08 -22.60 18.54
CA GLY A 53 -5.10 -22.98 17.55
C GLY A 53 -4.80 -22.52 16.11
N LEU A 54 -3.63 -21.90 15.86
CA LEU A 54 -3.17 -21.50 14.54
C LEU A 54 -1.87 -22.20 14.13
N SER A 55 -1.62 -22.27 12.83
CA SER A 55 -0.28 -22.49 12.26
C SER A 55 0.11 -21.37 11.33
N LEU A 56 1.42 -21.24 11.11
CA LEU A 56 1.99 -20.30 10.16
C LEU A 56 2.38 -21.05 8.88
N ALA A 57 2.02 -20.49 7.73
CA ALA A 57 2.53 -20.90 6.42
C ALA A 57 3.30 -19.73 5.81
N ALA A 58 4.38 -20.03 5.08
CA ALA A 58 5.24 -19.02 4.47
C ALA A 58 5.26 -19.19 2.96
N GLU A 59 5.16 -18.09 2.22
CA GLU A 59 5.33 -18.07 0.76
C GLU A 59 6.14 -16.85 0.35
N GLN A 60 7.21 -17.07 -0.41
CA GLN A 60 7.99 -15.98 -0.98
C GLN A 60 7.35 -15.55 -2.30
N VAL A 61 6.84 -14.32 -2.36
CA VAL A 61 6.25 -13.75 -3.59
C VAL A 61 7.29 -12.94 -4.34
N ALA A 62 8.04 -12.11 -3.63
CA ALA A 62 9.08 -11.27 -4.21
C ALA A 62 10.20 -11.03 -3.21
N GLN A 63 11.32 -10.49 -3.65
CA GLN A 63 12.48 -10.27 -2.78
C GLN A 63 13.24 -9.01 -3.22
N LEU A 64 12.68 -7.83 -2.92
CA LEU A 64 13.20 -6.54 -3.40
C LEU A 64 13.11 -5.42 -2.35
N ASP A 65 13.76 -4.30 -2.64
CA ASP A 65 13.54 -3.04 -1.94
C ASP A 65 12.24 -2.39 -2.44
N SER A 66 11.38 -1.93 -1.53
CA SER A 66 10.07 -1.37 -1.87
C SER A 66 10.13 -0.13 -2.77
N LYS A 67 11.26 0.59 -2.81
CA LYS A 67 11.46 1.70 -3.77
C LYS A 67 11.48 1.22 -5.23
N ASP A 68 11.78 -0.05 -5.46
CA ASP A 68 11.82 -0.70 -6.76
C ASP A 68 10.57 -1.57 -7.01
N MET A 69 9.49 -1.36 -6.23
CA MET A 69 8.23 -2.08 -6.39
C MET A 69 7.63 -1.88 -7.78
N ALA A 70 7.40 -2.98 -8.49
CA ALA A 70 6.89 -2.99 -9.86
C ALA A 70 5.43 -3.45 -9.91
N PHE A 71 4.73 -3.06 -10.98
CA PHE A 71 3.32 -3.39 -11.14
C PHE A 71 3.04 -4.88 -11.33
N GLU A 72 3.99 -5.62 -11.91
CA GLU A 72 3.94 -7.06 -12.04
C GLU A 72 3.93 -7.74 -10.66
N VAL A 73 4.74 -7.21 -9.72
CA VAL A 73 4.77 -7.70 -8.34
C VAL A 73 3.47 -7.36 -7.61
N TRP A 74 2.91 -6.18 -7.81
CA TRP A 74 1.58 -5.84 -7.28
C TRP A 74 0.49 -6.79 -7.80
N LEU A 75 0.49 -7.08 -9.10
CA LEU A 75 -0.46 -8.00 -9.72
C LEU A 75 -0.32 -9.41 -9.13
N GLU A 76 0.90 -9.93 -9.04
CA GLU A 76 1.17 -11.23 -8.43
C GLU A 76 0.73 -11.26 -6.95
N LEU A 77 1.12 -10.25 -6.17
CA LEU A 77 0.77 -10.16 -4.74
C LEU A 77 -0.75 -10.14 -4.53
N ALA A 78 -1.49 -9.37 -5.33
CA ALA A 78 -2.95 -9.33 -5.25
C ALA A 78 -3.57 -10.70 -5.57
N GLN A 79 -3.05 -11.40 -6.58
CA GLN A 79 -3.51 -12.75 -6.95
C GLN A 79 -3.21 -13.79 -5.86
N ARG A 80 -2.01 -13.75 -5.27
CA ARG A 80 -1.64 -14.63 -4.16
C ARG A 80 -2.50 -14.36 -2.92
N CYS A 81 -2.77 -13.09 -2.61
CA CYS A 81 -3.72 -12.73 -1.55
C CYS A 81 -5.11 -13.31 -1.85
N ALA A 82 -5.67 -13.06 -3.04
CA ALA A 82 -6.99 -13.57 -3.40
C ALA A 82 -7.09 -15.10 -3.30
N PHE A 83 -6.06 -15.81 -3.77
CA PHE A 83 -5.93 -17.26 -3.63
C PHE A 83 -6.02 -17.71 -2.16
N TRP A 84 -5.16 -17.18 -1.29
CA TRP A 84 -5.14 -17.60 0.11
C TRP A 84 -6.39 -17.19 0.88
N LEU A 85 -6.96 -16.02 0.58
CA LEU A 85 -8.18 -15.55 1.25
C LEU A 85 -9.40 -16.44 0.91
N ALA A 86 -9.40 -17.10 -0.24
CA ALA A 86 -10.47 -18.03 -0.65
C ALA A 86 -10.45 -19.36 0.14
N GLU A 87 -9.30 -19.78 0.66
CA GLU A 87 -9.15 -21.04 1.41
C GLU A 87 -9.88 -20.97 2.77
N ALA A 88 -10.79 -21.91 3.04
CA ALA A 88 -11.65 -21.88 4.22
C ALA A 88 -10.90 -21.91 5.55
N ASP A 89 -9.76 -22.60 5.59
CA ASP A 89 -8.92 -22.74 6.78
C ASP A 89 -7.95 -21.58 7.00
N VAL A 90 -7.83 -20.64 6.04
CA VAL A 90 -7.00 -19.43 6.21
C VAL A 90 -7.74 -18.39 7.06
N ALA A 91 -7.09 -17.98 8.14
CA ALA A 91 -7.53 -16.94 9.06
C ALA A 91 -7.32 -15.54 8.52
N GLY A 92 -6.17 -15.31 7.91
CA GLY A 92 -5.76 -14.04 7.35
C GLY A 92 -4.40 -14.17 6.66
N VAL A 93 -4.00 -13.11 5.99
CA VAL A 93 -2.71 -13.02 5.29
C VAL A 93 -1.87 -11.93 5.96
N VAL A 94 -0.62 -12.21 6.26
CA VAL A 94 0.40 -11.23 6.65
C VAL A 94 1.34 -11.02 5.48
N ILE A 95 1.81 -9.80 5.24
CA ILE A 95 2.75 -9.48 4.16
C ILE A 95 3.94 -8.76 4.76
N THR A 96 5.15 -9.31 4.63
CA THR A 96 6.38 -8.59 4.99
C THR A 96 6.83 -7.75 3.80
N HIS A 97 6.91 -6.43 4.01
CA HIS A 97 7.14 -5.45 2.95
C HIS A 97 8.17 -4.38 3.37
N GLY A 98 8.78 -3.72 2.39
CA GLY A 98 9.64 -2.55 2.63
C GLY A 98 8.84 -1.31 3.00
N THR A 99 9.44 -0.42 3.78
CA THR A 99 8.72 0.71 4.40
C THR A 99 8.41 1.84 3.42
N ASP A 100 9.18 1.99 2.35
CA ASP A 100 9.14 3.21 1.52
C ASP A 100 7.86 3.33 0.69
N THR A 101 7.31 2.23 0.20
CA THR A 101 6.07 2.22 -0.61
C THR A 101 4.97 1.34 0.00
N ILE A 102 5.08 0.95 1.28
CA ILE A 102 4.05 0.13 1.94
C ILE A 102 2.67 0.80 1.95
N GLU A 103 2.60 2.13 2.04
CA GLU A 103 1.34 2.88 1.99
C GLU A 103 0.65 2.80 0.62
N GLU A 104 1.44 2.69 -0.44
CA GLU A 104 0.98 2.50 -1.82
C GLU A 104 0.46 1.08 -2.01
N THR A 105 1.27 0.07 -1.66
CA THR A 105 0.87 -1.34 -1.77
C THR A 105 -0.36 -1.65 -0.91
N ALA A 106 -0.43 -1.14 0.32
CA ALA A 106 -1.57 -1.34 1.19
C ALA A 106 -2.86 -0.74 0.59
N PHE A 107 -2.77 0.50 0.08
CA PHE A 107 -3.91 1.16 -0.56
C PHE A 107 -4.36 0.41 -1.82
N PHE A 108 -3.42 -0.01 -2.66
CA PHE A 108 -3.69 -0.80 -3.86
C PHE A 108 -4.44 -2.10 -3.51
N LEU A 109 -3.93 -2.89 -2.55
CA LEU A 109 -4.59 -4.14 -2.13
C LEU A 109 -5.99 -3.88 -1.54
N GLN A 110 -6.17 -2.79 -0.78
CA GLN A 110 -7.50 -2.43 -0.26
C GLN A 110 -8.47 -2.12 -1.39
N ALA A 111 -8.02 -1.39 -2.40
CA ALA A 111 -8.85 -0.98 -3.53
C ALA A 111 -9.26 -2.17 -4.41
N VAL A 112 -8.36 -3.12 -4.65
CA VAL A 112 -8.62 -4.24 -5.59
C VAL A 112 -9.14 -5.52 -4.94
N LEU A 113 -9.01 -5.68 -3.61
CA LEU A 113 -9.50 -6.87 -2.90
C LEU A 113 -10.67 -6.57 -1.95
N ALA A 114 -10.62 -5.43 -1.25
CA ALA A 114 -11.50 -5.08 -0.11
C ALA A 114 -11.90 -6.31 0.75
N PRO A 115 -10.91 -7.03 1.33
CA PRO A 115 -11.09 -8.42 1.71
C PRO A 115 -11.96 -8.57 2.96
N GLY A 116 -12.80 -9.63 2.97
CA GLY A 116 -13.62 -10.00 4.13
C GLY A 116 -12.83 -10.66 5.27
N LYS A 117 -11.62 -11.16 4.98
CA LYS A 117 -10.61 -11.63 5.95
C LYS A 117 -9.48 -10.59 6.03
N PRO A 118 -8.70 -10.53 7.13
CA PRO A 118 -7.67 -9.51 7.28
C PRO A 118 -6.48 -9.79 6.37
N VAL A 119 -5.99 -8.73 5.72
CA VAL A 119 -4.67 -8.68 5.07
C VAL A 119 -3.83 -7.64 5.82
N VAL A 120 -2.74 -8.08 6.44
CA VAL A 120 -1.94 -7.25 7.35
C VAL A 120 -0.54 -7.10 6.79
N LEU A 121 -0.22 -5.94 6.25
CA LEU A 121 1.16 -5.62 5.88
C LEU A 121 1.94 -5.25 7.14
N THR A 122 3.21 -5.62 7.16
CA THR A 122 4.15 -5.21 8.21
C THR A 122 5.53 -4.99 7.61
N CYS A 123 6.38 -4.32 8.37
CA CYS A 123 7.68 -3.85 7.91
C CYS A 123 8.64 -3.68 9.10
N ALA A 124 9.87 -3.26 8.81
CA ALA A 124 10.83 -2.85 9.81
C ALA A 124 11.57 -1.60 9.33
N MET A 125 11.89 -0.70 10.25
CA MET A 125 12.74 0.47 9.99
C MET A 125 14.22 0.15 10.16
N ARG A 126 14.56 -0.99 10.80
CA ARG A 126 15.94 -1.48 10.97
C ARG A 126 16.11 -2.85 10.32
N PRO A 127 17.30 -3.15 9.74
CA PRO A 127 17.56 -4.44 9.11
C PRO A 127 17.53 -5.59 10.12
N ALA A 128 17.32 -6.82 9.65
CA ALA A 128 17.26 -8.02 10.49
C ALA A 128 18.55 -8.26 11.30
N THR A 129 19.69 -7.78 10.80
CA THR A 129 21.00 -7.86 11.48
C THR A 129 21.21 -6.81 12.56
N SER A 130 20.31 -5.83 12.71
CA SER A 130 20.45 -4.75 13.69
C SER A 130 20.63 -5.28 15.11
N LEU A 131 21.33 -4.54 15.97
CA LEU A 131 21.41 -4.86 17.40
C LEU A 131 20.05 -4.80 18.11
N SER A 132 19.08 -4.09 17.54
CA SER A 132 17.73 -3.98 18.09
C SER A 132 16.72 -3.87 16.95
N PRO A 133 16.50 -4.97 16.21
CA PRO A 133 15.62 -4.99 15.06
C PRO A 133 14.16 -4.91 15.52
N ASP A 134 13.36 -4.10 14.84
CA ASP A 134 11.92 -3.95 15.12
C ASP A 134 11.05 -4.99 14.39
N GLY A 135 11.58 -5.60 13.32
CA GLY A 135 10.89 -6.59 12.48
C GLY A 135 10.25 -7.76 13.24
N PRO A 136 10.96 -8.47 14.13
CA PRO A 136 10.39 -9.63 14.83
C PRO A 136 9.14 -9.30 15.65
N GLN A 137 9.10 -8.16 16.34
CA GLN A 137 7.92 -7.74 17.09
C GLN A 137 6.79 -7.33 16.14
N ASN A 138 7.11 -6.55 15.09
CA ASN A 138 6.12 -6.13 14.10
C ASN A 138 5.43 -7.32 13.41
N VAL A 139 6.16 -8.41 13.14
CA VAL A 139 5.58 -9.66 12.59
C VAL A 139 4.66 -10.35 13.59
N ARG A 140 5.05 -10.45 14.88
CA ARG A 140 4.17 -11.01 15.92
C ARG A 140 2.87 -10.21 16.04
N ASP A 141 2.97 -8.89 16.04
CA ASP A 141 1.82 -8.00 16.11
C ASP A 141 0.92 -8.16 14.88
N ALA A 142 1.52 -8.26 13.68
CA ALA A 142 0.76 -8.49 12.45
C ALA A 142 0.03 -9.84 12.43
N ILE A 143 0.67 -10.91 12.94
CA ILE A 143 0.04 -12.22 13.11
C ILE A 143 -1.12 -12.15 14.10
N ALA A 144 -0.97 -11.42 15.22
CA ALA A 144 -2.05 -11.22 16.19
C ALA A 144 -3.26 -10.50 15.57
N VAL A 145 -3.03 -9.49 14.73
CA VAL A 145 -4.09 -8.81 13.98
C VAL A 145 -4.75 -9.75 12.96
N ALA A 146 -3.96 -10.51 12.20
CA ALA A 146 -4.48 -11.48 11.23
C ALA A 146 -5.29 -12.61 11.88
N ALA A 147 -4.97 -12.95 13.13
CA ALA A 147 -5.68 -13.92 13.95
C ALA A 147 -6.96 -13.37 14.61
N THR A 148 -7.14 -12.05 14.65
CA THR A 148 -8.22 -11.41 15.40
C THR A 148 -9.59 -11.70 14.75
N PRO A 149 -10.57 -12.24 15.51
CA PRO A 149 -11.91 -12.48 15.00
C PRO A 149 -12.54 -11.21 14.44
N ALA A 150 -13.22 -11.34 13.28
CA ALA A 150 -13.87 -10.24 12.56
C ALA A 150 -12.95 -9.10 12.09
N ALA A 151 -11.63 -9.22 12.24
CA ALA A 151 -10.69 -8.36 11.52
C ALA A 151 -10.88 -8.55 10.01
N ARG A 152 -10.83 -7.45 9.26
CA ARG A 152 -11.08 -7.42 7.82
C ARG A 152 -10.40 -6.22 7.17
N GLY A 153 -10.41 -6.19 5.84
CA GLY A 153 -9.76 -5.14 5.08
C GLY A 153 -8.24 -5.25 5.15
N VAL A 154 -7.58 -4.27 4.56
CA VAL A 154 -6.12 -4.17 4.52
C VAL A 154 -5.62 -3.18 5.57
N THR A 155 -4.72 -3.64 6.44
CA THR A 155 -4.08 -2.81 7.46
C THR A 155 -2.55 -2.88 7.39
N VAL A 156 -1.88 -1.87 7.91
CA VAL A 156 -0.43 -1.88 8.16
C VAL A 156 -0.17 -1.91 9.66
N VAL A 157 0.70 -2.80 10.13
CA VAL A 157 1.06 -2.94 11.55
C VAL A 157 2.56 -2.72 11.72
N CYS A 158 2.92 -1.76 12.57
CA CYS A 158 4.29 -1.46 12.96
C CYS A 158 4.31 -0.74 14.30
N ALA A 159 5.32 -1.01 15.13
CA ALA A 159 5.51 -0.41 16.45
C ALA A 159 4.24 -0.48 17.33
N GLY A 160 3.53 -1.61 17.29
CA GLY A 160 2.30 -1.85 18.06
C GLY A 160 1.06 -1.07 17.58
N ALA A 161 1.14 -0.24 16.54
CA ALA A 161 -0.01 0.50 16.00
C ALA A 161 -0.59 -0.20 14.77
N ILE A 162 -1.92 -0.19 14.65
CA ILE A 162 -2.67 -0.75 13.52
C ILE A 162 -3.23 0.40 12.69
N HIS A 163 -2.76 0.52 11.45
CA HIS A 163 -3.17 1.59 10.54
C HIS A 163 -4.06 1.06 9.42
N SER A 164 -5.10 1.81 9.07
CA SER A 164 -5.91 1.53 7.87
C SER A 164 -5.06 1.78 6.62
N ALA A 165 -5.12 0.90 5.62
CA ALA A 165 -4.50 1.12 4.30
C ALA A 165 -4.91 2.46 3.66
N LEU A 166 -6.13 2.92 3.94
CA LEU A 166 -6.66 4.19 3.44
C LEU A 166 -5.94 5.40 4.05
N ASP A 167 -5.54 5.29 5.32
CA ASP A 167 -5.10 6.43 6.12
C ASP A 167 -3.58 6.45 6.35
N VAL A 168 -2.92 5.27 6.32
CA VAL A 168 -1.51 5.13 6.68
C VAL A 168 -0.58 5.96 5.79
N GLN A 169 0.39 6.62 6.40
CA GLN A 169 1.48 7.31 5.72
C GLN A 169 2.80 7.11 6.47
N LYS A 170 3.92 7.00 5.76
CA LYS A 170 5.27 7.08 6.35
C LYS A 170 5.61 8.55 6.59
N VAL A 171 5.60 8.97 7.85
CA VAL A 171 5.80 10.37 8.28
C VAL A 171 7.19 10.64 8.86
N HIS A 172 8.01 9.60 9.05
CA HIS A 172 9.38 9.75 9.53
C HIS A 172 10.35 8.85 8.76
N THR A 173 11.56 9.35 8.50
CA THR A 173 12.57 8.65 7.69
C THR A 173 13.33 7.56 8.44
N TYR A 174 13.46 7.69 9.77
CA TYR A 174 14.33 6.81 10.58
C TYR A 174 13.70 6.08 11.79
N ARG A 175 12.72 6.65 12.51
CA ARG A 175 12.24 6.08 13.78
C ARG A 175 11.42 4.80 13.55
N PRO A 176 11.40 3.84 14.50
CA PRO A 176 10.53 2.67 14.41
C PRO A 176 9.03 3.00 14.31
N ASP A 177 8.57 4.05 14.99
CA ASP A 177 7.20 4.58 14.92
C ASP A 177 7.02 5.56 13.75
N ALA A 178 7.50 5.19 12.57
CA ALA A 178 7.53 6.06 11.40
C ALA A 178 6.19 6.29 10.71
N PHE A 179 5.13 5.59 11.09
CA PHE A 179 3.85 5.60 10.39
C PHE A 179 2.75 6.30 11.19
N SER A 180 1.89 7.02 10.48
CA SER A 180 0.75 7.73 11.06
C SER A 180 -0.50 7.55 10.19
N SER A 181 -1.66 7.58 10.82
CA SER A 181 -2.96 7.65 10.14
C SER A 181 -3.54 9.07 10.12
N GLY A 182 -2.72 10.08 10.43
CA GLY A 182 -3.12 11.49 10.44
C GLY A 182 -4.34 11.75 11.33
N ASP A 183 -5.24 12.60 10.85
CA ASP A 183 -6.46 13.03 11.56
C ASP A 183 -7.43 11.87 11.85
N ALA A 184 -7.31 10.77 11.10
CA ALA A 184 -8.13 9.58 11.28
C ALA A 184 -7.74 8.84 12.59
N GLY A 185 -6.46 8.86 12.95
CA GLY A 185 -5.91 8.02 14.02
C GLY A 185 -5.86 6.52 13.64
N PRO A 186 -5.14 5.71 14.43
CA PRO A 186 -5.01 4.28 14.15
C PRO A 186 -6.35 3.54 14.32
N VAL A 187 -6.47 2.40 13.63
CA VAL A 187 -7.58 1.45 13.82
C VAL A 187 -7.57 0.85 15.22
N GLY A 188 -6.37 0.67 15.78
CA GLY A 188 -6.17 0.15 17.13
C GLY A 188 -4.70 -0.02 17.45
N TYR A 189 -4.43 -0.73 18.54
CA TYR A 189 -3.10 -1.07 19.01
C TYR A 189 -3.01 -2.56 19.33
N VAL A 190 -1.79 -3.11 19.27
CA VAL A 190 -1.46 -4.44 19.78
C VAL A 190 -0.71 -4.28 21.09
N GLU A 191 -1.23 -4.85 22.16
CA GLU A 191 -0.70 -4.75 23.52
C GLU A 191 -0.71 -6.15 24.14
N GLU A 192 0.46 -6.65 24.56
CA GLU A 192 0.60 -8.03 25.09
C GLU A 192 0.03 -9.10 24.14
N GLY A 193 0.21 -8.90 22.83
CA GLY A 193 -0.32 -9.80 21.79
C GLY A 193 -1.84 -9.71 21.57
N VAL A 194 -2.53 -8.75 22.20
CA VAL A 194 -3.98 -8.57 22.11
C VAL A 194 -4.32 -7.28 21.36
N VAL A 195 -5.27 -7.35 20.44
CA VAL A 195 -5.76 -6.18 19.70
C VAL A 195 -6.74 -5.38 20.54
N ARG A 196 -6.39 -4.12 20.83
CA ARG A 196 -7.30 -3.10 21.36
C ARG A 196 -7.79 -2.21 20.21
N ARG A 197 -8.99 -2.52 19.71
CA ARG A 197 -9.64 -1.79 18.60
C ARG A 197 -10.18 -0.43 19.07
N LEU A 198 -9.90 0.63 18.30
CA LEU A 198 -10.37 2.00 18.54
C LEU A 198 -11.35 2.51 17.49
N ARG A 199 -11.20 2.04 16.25
CA ARG A 199 -12.06 2.39 15.12
C ARG A 199 -12.52 1.14 14.38
N GLU A 200 -13.50 1.33 13.51
CA GLU A 200 -13.90 0.26 12.60
C GLU A 200 -12.76 -0.15 11.66
N TRP A 201 -12.78 -1.41 11.26
CA TRP A 201 -11.87 -1.95 10.25
C TRP A 201 -12.05 -1.23 8.90
N PRO A 202 -11.05 -1.23 8.01
CA PRO A 202 -11.15 -0.61 6.69
C PRO A 202 -12.38 -1.09 5.90
N GLN A 203 -13.12 -0.15 5.32
CA GLN A 203 -14.27 -0.44 4.46
C GLN A 203 -13.89 -0.38 2.97
N PRO A 204 -14.64 -1.06 2.09
CA PRO A 204 -14.53 -0.84 0.66
C PRO A 204 -14.75 0.64 0.30
N LEU A 205 -13.96 1.18 -0.63
CA LEU A 205 -14.11 2.56 -1.13
C LEU A 205 -15.29 2.71 -2.11
N GLY A 206 -15.87 1.59 -2.53
CA GLY A 206 -16.92 1.50 -3.54
C GLY A 206 -17.09 0.05 -3.99
N ALA A 207 -17.59 -0.14 -5.20
CA ALA A 207 -17.53 -1.44 -5.84
C ALA A 207 -16.06 -1.86 -6.02
N VAL A 208 -15.74 -3.11 -5.73
CA VAL A 208 -14.40 -3.65 -5.95
C VAL A 208 -14.22 -3.86 -7.46
N PRO A 209 -13.18 -3.29 -8.09
CA PRO A 209 -12.89 -3.51 -9.50
C PRO A 209 -12.81 -5.01 -9.79
N LYS A 210 -13.30 -5.43 -10.96
CA LYS A 210 -12.90 -6.74 -11.49
C LYS A 210 -11.45 -6.62 -11.95
N PHE A 211 -10.54 -6.94 -11.05
CA PHE A 211 -9.13 -6.96 -11.38
C PHE A 211 -8.91 -8.06 -12.43
N PRO A 212 -8.34 -7.74 -13.61
CA PRO A 212 -8.23 -8.71 -14.67
C PRO A 212 -7.37 -9.88 -14.22
N GLU A 213 -7.89 -11.11 -14.39
CA GLU A 213 -7.06 -12.30 -14.26
C GLU A 213 -5.90 -12.16 -15.25
N ALA A 214 -4.66 -12.16 -14.76
CA ALA A 214 -3.51 -12.18 -15.64
C ALA A 214 -3.54 -13.49 -16.42
N LYS A 215 -3.94 -13.43 -17.68
CA LYS A 215 -3.80 -14.58 -18.57
C LYS A 215 -2.31 -14.82 -18.77
N ALA A 216 -1.86 -16.04 -18.53
CA ALA A 216 -0.47 -16.43 -18.75
C ALA A 216 -0.02 -16.00 -20.16
N GLY A 217 1.04 -15.18 -20.22
CA GLY A 217 1.61 -14.67 -21.47
C GLY A 217 1.04 -13.34 -22.00
N VAL A 218 0.08 -12.70 -21.32
CA VAL A 218 -0.41 -11.36 -21.67
C VAL A 218 -0.04 -10.36 -20.58
N ALA A 219 0.92 -9.47 -20.88
CA ALA A 219 1.28 -8.39 -19.98
C ALA A 219 0.12 -7.39 -19.84
N MET A 220 -0.29 -7.13 -18.61
CA MET A 220 -1.27 -6.09 -18.30
C MET A 220 -0.64 -4.73 -18.59
N ARG A 221 -1.31 -3.91 -19.39
CA ARG A 221 -0.86 -2.54 -19.65
C ARG A 221 -1.48 -1.58 -18.64
N TRP A 222 -0.64 -1.11 -17.73
CA TRP A 222 -1.03 -0.12 -16.72
C TRP A 222 -1.11 1.29 -17.33
N PRO A 223 -2.19 2.06 -17.08
CA PRO A 223 -2.26 3.45 -17.48
C PRO A 223 -1.15 4.24 -16.79
N ARG A 224 -0.33 4.93 -17.58
CA ARG A 224 0.71 5.81 -17.03
C ARG A 224 0.06 7.01 -16.35
N VAL A 225 0.26 7.12 -15.03
CA VAL A 225 -0.18 8.24 -14.20
C VAL A 225 1.01 8.86 -13.49
N GLU A 226 1.24 10.16 -13.72
CA GLU A 226 2.35 10.91 -13.13
C GLU A 226 1.89 11.81 -11.98
N ILE A 227 2.77 12.07 -11.02
CA ILE A 227 2.56 13.05 -9.96
C ILE A 227 3.37 14.31 -10.27
N VAL A 228 2.71 15.47 -10.34
CA VAL A 228 3.34 16.76 -10.58
C VAL A 228 3.10 17.68 -9.39
N THR A 229 4.17 18.15 -8.76
CA THR A 229 4.07 18.93 -7.53
C THR A 229 3.93 20.43 -7.79
N SER A 230 2.91 21.06 -7.21
CA SER A 230 2.80 22.51 -7.14
C SER A 230 3.75 23.07 -6.08
N HIS A 231 4.50 24.11 -6.43
CA HIS A 231 5.43 24.80 -5.54
C HIS A 231 5.64 26.25 -6.00
N ALA A 232 6.39 27.05 -5.22
CA ALA A 232 6.78 28.39 -5.64
C ALA A 232 7.60 28.31 -6.94
N GLY A 233 7.17 29.04 -7.98
CA GLY A 233 7.81 29.00 -9.30
C GLY A 233 7.50 27.74 -10.12
N ALA A 234 6.51 26.93 -9.75
CA ALA A 234 6.09 25.79 -10.58
C ALA A 234 5.61 26.25 -11.96
N SER A 235 6.02 25.54 -13.00
CA SER A 235 5.67 25.84 -14.40
C SER A 235 4.87 24.68 -15.02
N GLY A 236 4.31 24.92 -16.20
CA GLY A 236 3.62 23.91 -16.99
C GLY A 236 4.55 23.01 -17.82
N ALA A 237 5.85 23.27 -17.84
CA ALA A 237 6.78 22.69 -18.81
C ALA A 237 6.83 21.16 -18.78
N LEU A 238 6.75 20.54 -17.59
CA LEU A 238 6.70 19.08 -17.46
C LEU A 238 5.42 18.51 -18.07
N ILE A 239 4.26 19.14 -17.83
CA ILE A 239 3.00 18.70 -18.42
C ILE A 239 3.04 18.87 -19.94
N ASP A 240 3.56 19.99 -20.43
CA ASP A 240 3.69 20.24 -21.87
C ASP A 240 4.59 19.19 -22.56
N LEU A 241 5.69 18.79 -21.92
CA LEU A 241 6.55 17.71 -22.41
C LEU A 241 5.81 16.37 -22.48
N LEU A 242 5.04 16.02 -21.45
CA LEU A 242 4.25 14.79 -21.42
C LEU A 242 3.14 14.79 -22.49
N LEU A 243 2.56 15.95 -22.80
CA LEU A 243 1.58 16.09 -23.88
C LEU A 243 2.23 15.96 -25.26
N GLN A 244 3.43 16.50 -25.45
CA GLN A 244 4.20 16.32 -26.68
C GLN A 244 4.57 14.84 -26.89
N GLU A 245 5.03 14.17 -25.84
CA GLU A 245 5.31 12.73 -25.85
C GLU A 245 4.05 11.92 -26.20
N ARG A 246 2.92 12.24 -25.59
CA ARG A 246 1.62 11.61 -25.92
C ARG A 246 1.25 11.81 -27.39
N ALA A 247 1.44 13.02 -27.93
CA ALA A 247 1.11 13.35 -29.31
C ALA A 247 2.03 12.67 -30.34
N SER A 248 3.24 12.28 -29.94
CA SER A 248 4.18 11.56 -30.83
C SER A 248 3.85 10.06 -30.99
N GLY A 249 2.86 9.55 -30.24
CA GLY A 249 2.39 8.17 -30.36
C GLY A 249 3.27 7.14 -29.65
N VAL A 250 3.94 7.53 -28.56
CA VAL A 250 4.68 6.58 -27.71
C VAL A 250 3.80 5.41 -27.24
N ALA A 251 4.42 4.27 -26.96
CA ALA A 251 3.70 3.05 -26.56
C ALA A 251 2.95 3.22 -25.22
N GLU A 252 3.48 4.04 -24.31
CA GLU A 252 2.97 4.25 -22.95
C GLU A 252 2.72 5.75 -22.70
N PRO A 253 1.75 6.35 -23.39
CA PRO A 253 1.49 7.78 -23.26
C PRO A 253 0.90 8.07 -21.88
N VAL A 254 1.18 9.26 -21.33
CA VAL A 254 0.52 9.72 -20.10
C VAL A 254 -1.00 9.66 -20.28
N ARG A 255 -1.68 9.02 -19.33
CA ARG A 255 -3.15 8.88 -19.29
C ARG A 255 -3.76 9.64 -18.12
N GLY A 256 -2.99 9.86 -17.05
CA GLY A 256 -3.44 10.62 -15.89
C GLY A 256 -2.34 11.50 -15.29
N LEU A 257 -2.77 12.55 -14.61
CA LEU A 257 -1.93 13.46 -13.82
C LEU A 257 -2.55 13.65 -12.45
N VAL A 258 -1.74 13.47 -11.40
CA VAL A 258 -2.07 13.89 -10.05
C VAL A 258 -1.25 15.13 -9.71
N LEU A 259 -1.94 16.23 -9.43
CA LEU A 259 -1.29 17.46 -8.97
C LEU A 259 -1.13 17.39 -7.45
N ALA A 260 0.09 17.29 -6.94
CA ALA A 260 0.38 17.46 -5.52
C ALA A 260 0.36 18.97 -5.18
N ALA A 261 -0.85 19.47 -4.98
CA ALA A 261 -1.18 20.88 -4.84
C ALA A 261 -0.77 21.46 -3.46
N THR A 262 -0.75 22.79 -3.34
CA THR A 262 -0.49 23.47 -2.07
C THR A 262 -1.79 23.65 -1.27
N GLY A 263 -1.68 23.63 0.06
CA GLY A 263 -2.80 23.95 0.97
C GLY A 263 -4.07 23.14 0.66
N ASN A 264 -5.21 23.82 0.54
CA ASN A 264 -6.50 23.22 0.19
C ASN A 264 -6.66 22.99 -1.33
N GLY A 265 -5.66 22.37 -1.96
CA GLY A 265 -5.74 22.02 -3.38
C GLY A 265 -5.46 23.17 -4.36
N THR A 266 -4.77 24.24 -3.94
CA THR A 266 -4.42 25.34 -4.84
C THR A 266 -3.18 25.03 -5.69
N VAL A 267 -3.24 25.36 -6.97
CA VAL A 267 -2.19 25.06 -7.94
C VAL A 267 -1.59 26.38 -8.44
N HIS A 268 -0.28 26.40 -8.70
CA HIS A 268 0.32 27.58 -9.33
C HIS A 268 -0.32 27.82 -10.71
N HIS A 269 -0.74 29.05 -11.01
CA HIS A 269 -1.53 29.37 -12.22
C HIS A 269 -0.92 28.85 -13.53
N ALA A 270 0.42 28.88 -13.68
CA ALA A 270 1.09 28.37 -14.87
C ALA A 270 0.98 26.83 -15.00
N LEU A 271 1.04 26.12 -13.87
CA LEU A 271 0.86 24.67 -13.81
C LEU A 271 -0.61 24.31 -14.02
N GLU A 272 -1.54 25.07 -13.43
CA GLU A 272 -2.98 24.91 -13.61
C GLU A 272 -3.39 25.08 -15.08
N ALA A 273 -2.90 26.13 -15.75
CA ALA A 273 -3.16 26.34 -17.18
C ALA A 273 -2.68 25.17 -18.04
N ALA A 274 -1.54 24.55 -17.72
CA ALA A 274 -1.06 23.36 -18.42
C ALA A 274 -1.89 22.12 -18.11
N ALA A 275 -2.31 21.95 -16.85
CA ALA A 275 -3.18 20.87 -16.44
C ALA A 275 -4.56 20.93 -17.14
N LEU A 276 -5.12 22.12 -17.31
CA LEU A 276 -6.37 22.32 -18.08
C LEU A 276 -6.17 21.94 -19.56
N ARG A 277 -5.06 22.35 -20.18
CA ARG A 277 -4.73 21.89 -21.55
C ARG A 277 -4.60 20.36 -21.62
N ALA A 278 -4.03 19.73 -20.60
CA ALA A 278 -3.93 18.28 -20.55
C ALA A 278 -5.31 17.62 -20.44
N GLN A 279 -6.20 18.18 -19.61
CA GLN A 279 -7.60 17.76 -19.51
C GLN A 279 -8.32 17.86 -20.85
N ASP A 280 -8.17 18.98 -21.55
CA ASP A 280 -8.74 19.18 -22.90
C ASP A 280 -8.18 18.18 -23.93
N ALA A 281 -6.93 17.74 -23.76
CA ALA A 281 -6.30 16.70 -24.57
C ALA A 281 -6.67 15.25 -24.14
N GLY A 282 -7.64 15.10 -23.23
CA GLY A 282 -8.16 13.82 -22.77
C GLY A 282 -7.27 13.10 -21.73
N VAL A 283 -6.32 13.80 -21.11
CA VAL A 283 -5.58 13.29 -19.95
C VAL A 283 -6.41 13.50 -18.70
N ALA A 284 -6.61 12.46 -17.89
CA ALA A 284 -7.36 12.60 -16.65
C ALA A 284 -6.53 13.38 -15.62
N VAL A 285 -7.05 14.48 -15.10
CA VAL A 285 -6.35 15.29 -14.09
C VAL A 285 -7.08 15.22 -12.75
N LEU A 286 -6.33 15.05 -11.67
CA LEU A 286 -6.82 14.99 -10.29
C LEU A 286 -5.95 15.85 -9.37
N ARG A 287 -6.56 16.63 -8.49
CA ARG A 287 -5.83 17.37 -7.44
C ARG A 287 -5.75 16.56 -6.16
N ALA A 288 -4.56 16.40 -5.61
CA ALA A 288 -4.33 15.98 -4.23
C ALA A 288 -3.57 17.09 -3.49
N THR A 289 -3.49 17.05 -2.17
CA THR A 289 -2.66 18.03 -1.43
C THR A 289 -1.33 17.43 -1.04
N ARG A 290 -0.26 18.23 -1.10
CA ARG A 290 1.06 17.86 -0.55
C ARG A 290 1.17 18.12 0.96
N CYS A 291 0.12 18.69 1.58
CA CYS A 291 0.06 18.78 3.04
C CYS A 291 0.01 17.37 3.64
N ALA A 292 0.74 17.14 4.74
CA ALA A 292 0.81 15.83 5.39
C ALA A 292 -0.54 15.39 6.00
N SER A 293 -1.35 16.35 6.44
CA SER A 293 -2.66 16.12 7.05
C SER A 293 -3.74 16.95 6.39
N GLY A 294 -5.00 16.62 6.70
CA GLY A 294 -6.18 17.25 6.13
C GLY A 294 -6.61 16.65 4.79
N ARG A 295 -7.59 17.31 4.19
CA ARG A 295 -8.20 16.92 2.91
C ARG A 295 -8.50 18.17 2.10
N ILE A 296 -8.65 18.01 0.78
CA ILE A 296 -9.23 19.06 -0.05
C ILE A 296 -10.72 19.19 0.30
N LEU A 297 -11.13 20.41 0.62
CA LEU A 297 -12.52 20.83 0.71
C LEU A 297 -12.92 21.44 -0.64
N PRO A 298 -13.87 20.81 -1.36
CA PRO A 298 -14.20 21.21 -2.72
C PRO A 298 -14.90 22.58 -2.73
N LYS A 299 -14.70 23.33 -3.81
CA LYS A 299 -15.43 24.58 -4.08
C LYS A 299 -16.29 24.41 -5.33
N PRO A 300 -17.55 24.89 -5.33
CA PRO A 300 -18.37 24.91 -6.53
C PRO A 300 -17.65 25.62 -7.68
N GLY A 301 -17.63 25.00 -8.87
CA GLY A 301 -17.01 25.58 -10.07
C GLY A 301 -15.51 25.32 -10.22
N ASP A 302 -14.89 24.54 -9.33
CA ASP A 302 -13.51 24.10 -9.54
C ASP A 302 -13.39 23.29 -10.86
N PRO A 303 -12.48 23.65 -11.78
CA PRO A 303 -12.41 23.01 -13.11
C PRO A 303 -11.74 21.62 -13.06
N LEU A 304 -10.92 21.38 -12.03
CA LEU A 304 -10.21 20.12 -11.82
C LEU A 304 -10.77 19.39 -10.60
N ARG A 305 -11.19 18.14 -10.80
CA ARG A 305 -11.60 17.23 -9.71
C ARG A 305 -10.50 17.08 -8.66
N ASP A 306 -10.91 16.81 -7.43
CA ASP A 306 -10.01 16.56 -6.30
C ASP A 306 -10.13 15.13 -5.75
N ALA A 307 -9.08 14.67 -5.09
CA ALA A 307 -8.95 13.35 -4.48
C ALA A 307 -9.43 13.32 -3.02
N GLY A 308 -10.06 14.39 -2.53
CA GLY A 308 -10.46 14.54 -1.14
C GLY A 308 -9.29 14.37 -0.16
N ALA A 309 -9.30 13.27 0.60
CA ALA A 309 -8.33 12.96 1.65
C ALA A 309 -7.15 12.09 1.16
N LEU A 310 -7.15 11.63 -0.09
CA LEU A 310 -6.06 10.80 -0.59
C LEU A 310 -4.78 11.63 -0.74
N THR A 311 -3.66 11.06 -0.30
CA THR A 311 -2.32 11.60 -0.59
C THR A 311 -2.03 11.55 -2.08
N PRO A 312 -1.04 12.30 -2.59
CA PRO A 312 -0.68 12.25 -4.01
C PRO A 312 -0.37 10.83 -4.51
N VAL A 313 0.31 10.01 -3.70
CA VAL A 313 0.65 8.62 -4.08
C VAL A 313 -0.57 7.70 -4.10
N LYS A 314 -1.51 7.83 -3.15
CA LYS A 314 -2.76 7.05 -3.15
C LYS A 314 -3.73 7.53 -4.24
N ALA A 315 -3.80 8.85 -4.48
CA ALA A 315 -4.58 9.44 -5.55
C ALA A 315 -4.08 8.98 -6.93
N ARG A 316 -2.76 8.80 -7.10
CA ARG A 316 -2.17 8.24 -8.31
C ARG A 316 -2.66 6.82 -8.55
N ILE A 317 -2.67 5.98 -7.53
CA ILE A 317 -3.14 4.60 -7.61
C ILE A 317 -4.65 4.57 -7.91
N ALA A 318 -5.45 5.36 -7.21
CA ALA A 318 -6.90 5.45 -7.46
C ALA A 318 -7.18 5.86 -8.92
N LEU A 319 -6.52 6.91 -9.41
CA LEU A 319 -6.66 7.36 -10.79
C LEU A 319 -6.20 6.31 -11.81
N MET A 320 -5.13 5.57 -11.51
CA MET A 320 -4.64 4.48 -12.34
C MET A 320 -5.66 3.34 -12.44
N LEU A 321 -6.31 2.98 -11.34
CA LEU A 321 -7.37 1.96 -11.30
C LEU A 321 -8.63 2.41 -12.04
N ASP A 322 -9.08 3.66 -11.86
CA ASP A 322 -10.22 4.23 -12.61
C ASP A 322 -9.98 4.18 -14.13
N LEU A 323 -8.74 4.48 -14.54
CA LEU A 323 -8.34 4.45 -15.95
C LEU A 323 -8.21 3.02 -16.52
N LEU A 324 -8.00 2.02 -15.68
CA LEU A 324 -8.02 0.61 -16.07
C LEU A 324 -9.44 0.12 -16.33
N GLU A 325 -10.39 0.46 -15.46
CA GLU A 325 -11.80 0.06 -15.61
C GLU A 325 -12.43 0.66 -16.87
N THR A 326 -12.20 1.94 -17.10
CA THR A 326 -12.71 2.65 -18.29
C THR A 326 -12.14 2.14 -19.62
N ALA A 327 -10.97 1.49 -19.60
CA ALA A 327 -10.40 0.85 -20.78
C ALA A 327 -10.95 -0.56 -21.03
N ALA A 328 -11.58 -1.19 -20.03
CA ALA A 328 -12.14 -2.53 -20.11
C ALA A 328 -13.62 -2.55 -20.55
N THR A 329 -14.30 -1.39 -20.51
CA THR A 329 -15.67 -1.15 -20.97
C THR A 329 -15.71 -0.63 -22.40
#